data_AF-A0A5K1ATF6-F1
#
_entry.id   AF-A0A5K1ATF6-F1
#
_cell.length_a   1.000
_cell.length_b   1.000
_cell.length_c   1.000
_cell.angle_alpha   90.00
_cell.angle_beta   90.00
_cell.angle_gamma   90.00
#
_symmetry.space_group_name_H-M   'P 1'
#
loop_
_entity.id
_entity.type
_entity.pdbx_description
1 polymer ?
#
loop_
_entity_poly.entity_id
_entity_poly.type
_entity_poly.pdbx_seq_one_letter_code
_entity_poly.pdbx_strand_id
1 'polypeptide(L)' 'EGIDALEEVIYHIETYDVTTVRASTPMFLMSRKIKSLGVKMVLSGEGSDEIFGGYLYFHKAPNKEELHLETCRK' A
#
# COMPACT_ATOMS: atom_id res chain seq x y z
N GLU A 1 12.02 10.50 13.12
CA GLU A 1 10.60 10.13 12.97
C GLU A 1 10.40 8.78 12.31
N GLY A 2 10.82 8.56 11.05
CA GLY A 2 10.54 7.30 10.34
C GLY A 2 11.03 6.04 11.05
N ILE A 3 12.30 6.03 11.50
CA ILE A 3 12.87 4.88 12.24
C ILE A 3 12.24 4.77 13.63
N ASP A 4 12.06 5.89 14.31
CA ASP A 4 11.50 5.94 15.66
C ASP A 4 10.04 5.45 15.71
N ALA A 5 9.29 5.60 14.61
CA ALA A 5 7.90 5.18 14.49
C ALA A 5 7.72 3.69 14.15
N LEU A 6 8.81 2.93 13.90
CA LEU A 6 8.68 1.54 13.43
C LEU A 6 7.93 0.63 14.40
N GLU A 7 8.16 0.76 15.71
CA GLU A 7 7.47 -0.04 16.72
C GLU A 7 5.96 0.26 16.73
N GLU A 8 5.58 1.54 16.72
CA GLU A 8 4.16 1.95 16.63
C GLU A 8 3.54 1.47 15.31
N VAL A 9 4.26 1.59 14.19
CA VAL A 9 3.75 1.17 12.88
C VAL A 9 3.49 -0.33 12.86
N ILE A 10 4.47 -1.16 13.28
CA ILE A 10 4.34 -2.62 13.34
C ILE A 10 3.17 -3.01 14.24
N TYR A 11 3.01 -2.33 15.38
CA TYR A 11 1.87 -2.54 16.26
C TYR A 11 0.53 -2.28 15.57
N HIS A 12 0.39 -1.21 14.79
CA HIS A 12 -0.87 -0.87 14.12
C HIS A 12 -1.20 -1.75 12.90
N ILE A 13 -0.19 -2.25 12.18
CA ILE A 13 -0.40 -3.07 10.98
C ILE A 13 -0.39 -4.57 11.26
N GLU A 14 0.04 -4.98 12.46
CA GLU A 14 0.06 -6.37 12.94
C GLU A 14 0.79 -7.35 12.00
N THR A 15 1.78 -6.86 11.25
CA THR A 15 2.58 -7.67 10.32
C THR A 15 4.06 -7.30 10.36
N TYR A 16 4.91 -8.28 10.03
CA TYR A 16 6.36 -8.14 9.89
C TYR A 16 6.81 -8.10 8.42
N ASP A 17 5.88 -8.16 7.45
CA ASP A 17 6.24 -8.11 6.04
C ASP A 17 6.97 -6.80 5.72
N VAL A 18 8.18 -6.93 5.15
CA VAL A 18 9.09 -5.82 4.95
C VAL A 18 8.52 -4.79 3.98
N THR A 19 7.80 -5.24 2.95
CA THR A 19 7.17 -4.36 1.96
C THR A 19 6.07 -3.53 2.62
N THR A 20 5.21 -4.19 3.40
CA THR A 20 4.10 -3.57 4.11
C THR A 20 4.60 -2.58 5.18
N VAL A 21 5.62 -2.94 5.97
CA VAL A 21 6.21 -2.04 6.97
C VAL A 21 6.77 -0.79 6.28
N ARG A 22 7.56 -0.95 5.22
CA ARG A 22 8.17 0.17 4.48
C ARG A 22 7.13 1.12 3.89
N ALA A 23 6.05 0.59 3.31
CA ALA A 23 4.96 1.40 2.76
C ALA A 23 4.12 2.07 3.88
N SER A 24 3.90 1.38 4.99
CA SER A 24 3.02 1.86 6.06
C SER A 24 3.63 2.94 6.94
N THR A 25 4.95 2.94 7.15
CA THR A 25 5.62 3.99 7.95
C THR A 25 5.31 5.41 7.47
N PRO A 26 5.51 5.79 6.19
CA PRO A 26 5.13 7.11 5.71
C PRO A 26 3.62 7.35 5.73
N MET A 27 2.78 6.33 5.45
CA MET A 27 1.32 6.46 5.53
C MET A 27 0.86 6.79 6.96
N PHE A 28 1.47 6.17 7.96
CA PHE A 28 1.20 6.41 9.37
C PHE A 28 1.56 7.85 9.80
N LEU A 29 2.74 8.32 9.42
CA LEU A 29 3.16 9.70 9.71
C LEU A 29 2.29 10.74 8.99
N MET A 30 1.92 10.45 7.73
CA MET A 30 1.03 11.30 6.95
C MET A 30 -0.37 11.38 7.57
N SER A 31 -0.95 10.25 8.01
CA SER A 31 -2.28 10.22 8.62
C SER A 31 -2.31 11.03 9.93
N ARG A 32 -1.26 10.95 10.75
CA ARG A 32 -1.10 11.78 11.97
C ARG A 32 -1.14 13.27 11.64
N LYS A 33 -0.42 13.70 10.58
CA LYS A 33 -0.40 15.10 10.18
C LYS A 33 -1.76 15.56 9.64
N ILE A 34 -2.40 14.77 8.78
CA ILE A 34 -3.74 15.03 8.25
C ILE A 34 -4.75 15.19 9.38
N LYS A 35 -4.70 14.30 10.38
CA LYS A 35 -5.55 14.37 11.56
C LYS A 35 -5.32 15.65 12.35
N SER A 36 -4.06 16.08 12.52
CA SER A 36 -3.72 17.34 13.21
C SER A 36 -4.26 18.59 12.51
N LEU A 37 -4.50 18.51 11.20
CA LEU A 37 -5.12 19.58 10.41
C LEU A 37 -6.66 19.57 10.49
N GLY A 38 -7.25 18.66 11.29
CA GLY A 38 -8.70 18.55 11.49
C GLY A 38 -9.42 17.73 10.42
N VAL A 39 -8.70 17.19 9.44
CA VAL A 39 -9.28 16.33 8.39
C VAL A 39 -9.56 14.94 8.97
N LYS A 40 -10.77 14.43 8.75
CA LYS A 40 -11.23 13.14 9.30
C LYS A 40 -11.37 12.03 8.25
N MET A 41 -11.31 12.36 6.96
CA MET A 41 -11.50 11.41 5.87
C MET A 41 -10.59 11.79 4.70
N VAL A 42 -10.03 10.78 4.05
CA VAL A 42 -9.25 10.88 2.81
C VAL A 42 -9.65 9.76 1.86
N LEU A 43 -9.51 10.01 0.56
CA LEU A 43 -9.66 8.99 -0.48
C LEU A 43 -8.25 8.54 -0.91
N SER A 44 -8.09 7.24 -1.16
CA SER A 44 -6.83 6.66 -1.63
C SER A 44 -7.03 5.95 -2.97
N GLY A 45 -5.95 5.80 -3.72
CA GLY A 45 -5.90 5.10 -5.01
C GLY A 45 -5.49 3.63 -4.93
N GLU A 46 -5.38 3.07 -3.72
CA GLU A 46 -5.09 1.64 -3.51
C GLU A 46 -6.05 0.75 -4.30
N GLY A 47 -5.54 -0.34 -4.87
CA GLY A 47 -6.32 -1.27 -5.71
C GLY A 47 -6.26 -0.98 -7.21
N SER A 48 -5.80 0.20 -7.63
CA SER A 48 -5.74 0.56 -9.06
C SER A 48 -4.76 -0.33 -9.83
N ASP A 49 -3.56 -0.57 -9.28
CA ASP A 49 -2.52 -1.35 -9.96
C ASP A 49 -2.92 -2.83 -10.09
N GLU A 50 -3.66 -3.35 -9.12
CA GLU A 50 -4.21 -4.72 -9.13
C GLU A 50 -5.31 -4.88 -10.19
N ILE A 51 -6.21 -3.91 -10.30
CA ILE A 51 -7.33 -3.97 -11.26
C ILE A 51 -6.84 -3.78 -12.70
N PHE A 52 -5.90 -2.86 -12.92
CA PHE A 52 -5.49 -2.44 -14.26
C PHE A 52 -4.16 -3.03 -14.72
N GLY A 53 -3.50 -3.85 -13.91
CA GLY A 53 -2.19 -4.40 -14.23
C GLY A 53 -1.08 -3.34 -14.24
N GLY A 54 -1.11 -2.42 -13.27
CA GLY A 54 -0.24 -1.23 -13.24
C GLY A 54 1.19 -1.47 -12.75
N TYR A 55 1.43 -2.58 -12.04
CA TYR A 55 2.78 -2.94 -11.62
C TYR A 55 3.71 -3.25 -12.80
N LEU A 56 4.98 -2.84 -12.70
CA LEU A 56 5.98 -3.02 -13.77
C LEU A 56 6.15 -4.48 -14.24
N TYR A 57 5.86 -5.47 -13.40
CA TYR A 57 5.97 -6.87 -13.79
C TYR A 57 4.91 -7.31 -14.80
N PHE A 58 3.77 -6.60 -14.91
CA PHE A 58 2.75 -6.89 -15.92
C PHE A 58 3.24 -6.67 -17.36
N HIS A 59 4.28 -5.87 -17.57
CA HIS A 59 4.96 -5.79 -18.89
C HIS A 59 5.56 -7.12 -19.34
N LYS A 60 5.78 -8.06 -18.42
CA LYS A 60 6.30 -9.40 -18.69
C LYS A 60 5.19 -10.47 -18.70
N ALA A 61 3.91 -10.08 -18.67
CA ALA A 61 2.81 -11.03 -18.75
C ALA A 61 2.89 -11.85 -20.05
N PRO A 62 2.80 -13.18 -20.00
CA PRO A 62 2.95 -14.03 -21.19
C PRO A 62 1.91 -13.75 -22.28
N ASN A 63 0.67 -13.45 -21.86
CA ASN A 63 -0.45 -13.15 -22.74
C ASN A 63 -1.56 -12.41 -21.95
N LYS A 64 -2.63 -12.02 -22.63
CA LYS A 64 -3.76 -11.27 -22.02
C LYS A 64 -4.56 -12.08 -21.00
N GLU A 65 -4.62 -13.40 -21.16
CA GLU A 65 -5.38 -14.29 -20.28
C GLU A 65 -4.66 -14.44 -18.93
N GLU A 66 -3.35 -14.68 -18.93
CA GLU A 66 -2.52 -14.70 -17.72
C GLU A 66 -2.53 -13.36 -16.98
N LEU A 67 -2.48 -12.24 -17.72
CA LEU A 67 -2.64 -10.91 -17.13
C LEU A 67 -3.98 -10.80 -16.40
N HIS A 68 -5.07 -11.18 -17.06
CA HIS A 68 -6.40 -11.11 -16.48
C HIS A 68 -6.54 -12.01 -15.24
N LEU A 69 -6.05 -13.25 -15.31
CA LEU A 69 -6.06 -14.19 -14.19
C LEU A 69 -5.32 -13.63 -12.97
N GLU A 70 -4.16 -13.00 -13.19
CA GLU A 70 -3.41 -12.35 -12.12
C GLU A 70 -4.15 -11.13 -11.54
N THR A 71 -4.78 -10.29 -12.35
CA THR A 71 -5.60 -9.16 -11.85
C THR A 71 -6.86 -9.60 -11.09
N CYS A 72 -7.33 -10.82 -11.31
CA CYS A 72 -8.50 -11.40 -10.64
C CYS A 72 -8.15 -12.31 -9.46
N ARG A 73 -6.87 -12.55 -9.19
CA ARG A 73 -6.42 -13.35 -8.05
C ARG A 73 -6.70 -12.58 -6.76
N LYS A 74 -7.55 -13.15 -5.91
CA LYS A 74 -7.82 -12.71 -4.55
C LYS A 74 -7.51 -13.83 -3.57
#